data_AF-A0AAN6PSH6-F1
#
_entry.id   AF-A0AAN6PSH6-F1
#
_cell.length_a   1.000
_cell.length_b   1.000
_cell.length_c   1.000
_cell.angle_alpha   90.00
_cell.angle_beta   90.00
_cell.angle_gamma   90.00
#
_symmetry.space_group_name_H-M   'P 1'
#
loop_
_entity.id
_entity.type
_entity.pdbx_description
1 polymer ?
#
loop_
_entity_poly.entity_id
_entity_poly.type
_entity_poly.pdbx_seq_one_letter_code
_entity_poly.pdbx_strand_id
1 'polypeptide(L)'
;MPPTTPLGSVEKLDPLHRDAITTAVLRLLDTALARETFGQIIDGLPLCRIAYGQRGRRLYGEHPILRHVTLCPGVEEAADKFRSDLEMESLAFKNKLLDSFQDSEPNSRAFYLRLIELTAVAVHQIAVFLYNQDTRVHDRHTSNPHYTIDGATLWDDEPYQQRDDYPLPALPPPWKTLFSHPYYGAES
;
A
#
# COMPACT_ATOMS: atom_id res chain seq x y z
N MET A 1 -30.98 -3.38 -3.85
CA MET A 1 -29.76 -3.24 -3.01
C MET A 1 -29.11 -4.61 -2.91
N PRO A 2 -27.81 -4.76 -3.18
CA PRO A 2 -27.11 -6.01 -2.90
C PRO A 2 -27.08 -6.25 -1.38
N PRO A 3 -27.17 -7.49 -0.90
CA PRO A 3 -27.12 -7.79 0.53
C PRO A 3 -25.75 -7.40 1.10
N THR A 4 -25.75 -6.52 2.09
CA THR A 4 -24.56 -6.18 2.87
C THR A 4 -24.09 -7.42 3.61
N THR A 5 -22.87 -7.86 3.33
CA THR A 5 -22.27 -9.01 4.04
C THR A 5 -21.99 -8.59 5.49
N PRO A 6 -22.46 -9.34 6.50
CA PRO A 6 -22.30 -8.94 7.88
C PRO A 6 -20.84 -9.04 8.32
N LEU A 7 -20.37 -8.00 9.03
CA LEU A 7 -19.00 -7.89 9.54
C LEU A 7 -18.95 -8.18 11.05
N GLY A 8 -17.77 -8.46 11.55
CA GLY A 8 -17.47 -8.73 12.95
C GLY A 8 -16.00 -8.53 13.27
N SER A 9 -15.67 -8.65 14.56
CA SER A 9 -14.32 -8.48 15.09
C SER A 9 -13.79 -9.81 15.64
N VAL A 10 -12.48 -9.88 15.88
CA VAL A 10 -11.80 -11.05 16.45
C VAL A 10 -12.28 -11.39 17.88
N GLU A 11 -12.99 -10.48 18.56
CA GLU A 11 -13.61 -10.73 19.87
C GLU A 11 -14.62 -11.90 19.85
N LYS A 12 -15.18 -12.22 18.68
CA LYS A 12 -16.12 -13.35 18.53
C LYS A 12 -15.43 -14.71 18.57
N LEU A 13 -14.11 -14.74 18.36
CA LEU A 13 -13.33 -15.96 18.34
C LEU A 13 -13.04 -16.42 19.77
N ASP A 14 -12.86 -17.73 19.93
CA ASP A 14 -12.31 -18.28 21.16
C ASP A 14 -10.87 -17.77 21.41
N PRO A 15 -10.36 -17.90 22.64
CA PRO A 15 -9.04 -17.39 23.00
C PRO A 15 -7.90 -17.92 22.14
N LEU A 16 -7.94 -19.17 21.69
CA LEU A 16 -6.87 -19.78 20.91
C LEU A 16 -6.83 -19.21 19.49
N HIS A 17 -7.98 -19.12 18.83
CA HIS A 17 -8.09 -18.55 17.49
C HIS A 17 -7.77 -17.06 17.50
N ARG A 18 -8.29 -16.32 18.50
CA ARG A 18 -8.00 -14.89 18.67
C ARG A 18 -6.50 -14.65 18.88
N ASP A 19 -5.85 -15.43 19.73
CA ASP A 19 -4.41 -15.31 19.96
C ASP A 19 -3.59 -15.62 18.69
N ALA A 20 -3.99 -16.64 17.93
CA ALA A 20 -3.31 -17.01 16.70
C ALA A 20 -3.33 -15.89 15.64
N ILE A 21 -4.50 -15.27 15.38
CA ILE A 21 -4.58 -14.16 14.42
C ILE A 21 -3.90 -12.89 14.94
N THR A 22 -4.05 -12.60 16.24
CA THR A 22 -3.38 -11.45 16.88
C THR A 22 -1.87 -11.57 16.76
N THR A 23 -1.32 -12.73 17.14
CA THR A 23 0.10 -13.01 17.05
C THR A 23 0.60 -12.97 15.61
N ALA A 24 -0.14 -13.53 14.65
CA ALA A 24 0.25 -13.51 13.24
C ALA A 24 0.36 -12.09 12.68
N VAL A 25 -0.65 -11.24 12.95
CA VAL A 25 -0.65 -9.85 12.50
C VAL A 25 0.45 -9.05 13.19
N LEU A 26 0.55 -9.11 14.52
CA LEU A 26 1.56 -8.33 15.26
C LEU A 26 2.99 -8.74 14.88
N ARG A 27 3.27 -10.03 14.67
CA ARG A 27 4.58 -10.49 14.20
C ARG A 27 4.89 -10.05 12.77
N LEU A 28 3.88 -10.00 11.90
CA LEU A 28 4.05 -9.46 10.55
C LEU A 28 4.42 -7.98 10.62
N LEU A 29 3.73 -7.20 11.46
CA LEU A 29 4.00 -5.77 11.64
C LEU A 29 5.36 -5.50 12.30
N ASP A 30 5.89 -6.44 13.08
CA ASP A 30 7.25 -6.35 13.65
C ASP A 30 8.37 -6.50 12.61
N THR A 31 8.05 -6.93 11.39
CA THR A 31 9.08 -7.10 10.36
C THR A 31 9.52 -5.75 9.78
N ALA A 32 10.82 -5.63 9.48
CA ALA A 32 11.36 -4.46 8.78
C ALA A 32 10.67 -4.21 7.43
N LEU A 33 10.27 -5.27 6.73
CA LEU A 33 9.51 -5.17 5.48
C LEU A 33 8.15 -4.52 5.67
N ALA A 34 7.40 -4.91 6.72
CA ALA A 34 6.11 -4.30 7.02
C ALA A 34 6.29 -2.83 7.41
N ARG A 35 7.26 -2.52 8.29
CA ARG A 35 7.59 -1.15 8.68
C ARG A 35 7.87 -0.27 7.46
N GLU A 36 8.72 -0.73 6.54
CA GLU A 36 9.03 0.02 5.33
C GLU A 36 7.84 0.16 4.37
N THR A 37 7.01 -0.89 4.26
CA THR A 37 5.86 -0.90 3.36
C THR A 37 4.78 0.06 3.84
N PHE A 38 4.42 0.02 5.13
CA PHE A 38 3.48 0.98 5.72
C PHE A 38 4.09 2.37 5.82
N GLY A 39 5.41 2.45 6.04
CA GLY A 39 6.18 3.69 5.96
C GLY A 39 5.96 4.39 4.62
N GLN A 40 6.09 3.71 3.48
CA GLN A 40 5.83 4.31 2.16
C GLN A 40 4.39 4.82 1.99
N ILE A 41 3.40 4.19 2.64
CA ILE A 41 2.00 4.69 2.62
C ILE A 41 1.90 5.99 3.40
N ILE A 42 2.51 6.05 4.59
CA ILE A 42 2.58 7.25 5.44
C ILE A 42 3.44 8.34 4.78
N ASP A 43 4.49 7.98 4.05
CA ASP A 43 5.32 8.92 3.30
C ASP A 43 4.52 9.55 2.15
N GLY A 44 3.67 8.74 1.52
CA GLY A 44 2.86 9.11 0.36
C GLY A 44 3.56 8.88 -0.98
N LEU A 45 4.86 8.55 -0.98
CA LEU A 45 5.62 8.16 -2.16
C LEU A 45 6.28 6.79 -1.94
N PRO A 46 6.30 5.91 -2.95
CA PRO A 46 7.09 4.70 -2.88
C PRO A 46 8.58 5.03 -3.00
N LEU A 47 9.43 4.17 -2.44
CA LEU A 47 10.88 4.25 -2.63
C LEU A 47 11.23 3.96 -4.08
N CYS A 48 12.28 4.58 -4.60
CA CYS A 48 12.67 4.50 -6.00
C CYS A 48 12.85 3.04 -6.46
N ARG A 49 13.48 2.20 -5.64
CA ARG A 49 13.69 0.77 -5.92
C ARG A 49 12.38 -0.01 -6.05
N ILE A 50 11.36 0.38 -5.29
CA ILE A 50 10.03 -0.25 -5.34
C ILE A 50 9.30 0.22 -6.60
N ALA A 51 9.41 1.51 -6.93
CA ALA A 51 8.86 2.08 -8.14
C ALA A 51 9.45 1.48 -9.43
N TYR A 52 10.77 1.25 -9.46
CA TYR A 52 11.45 0.56 -10.57
C TYR A 52 10.96 -0.88 -10.79
N GLY A 53 10.54 -1.55 -9.72
CA GLY A 53 10.01 -2.92 -9.78
C GLY A 53 8.60 -3.02 -10.37
N GLN A 54 7.90 -1.89 -10.55
CA GLN A 54 6.54 -1.89 -11.10
C GLN A 54 6.54 -2.23 -12.59
N ARG A 55 5.55 -3.04 -13.01
CA ARG A 55 5.25 -3.27 -14.43
C ARG A 55 4.54 -2.04 -14.99
N GLY A 56 5.31 -1.08 -15.51
CA GLY A 56 4.81 0.17 -16.07
C GLY A 56 5.83 0.88 -16.96
N ARG A 57 5.64 2.18 -17.23
CA ARG A 57 6.64 3.00 -17.92
C ARG A 57 7.91 3.02 -17.07
N ARG A 58 9.05 2.75 -17.69
CA ARG A 58 10.34 2.86 -17.01
C ARG A 58 10.55 4.31 -16.60
N LEU A 59 10.92 4.50 -15.34
CA LEU A 59 11.27 5.81 -14.78
C LEU A 59 12.64 6.20 -15.33
N TYR A 60 12.73 7.34 -16.02
CA TYR A 60 13.95 7.84 -16.66
C TYR A 60 14.15 9.32 -16.36
N GLY A 61 15.31 9.87 -16.75
CA GLY A 61 15.59 11.29 -16.67
C GLY A 61 15.67 11.81 -15.23
N GLU A 62 15.04 12.94 -14.97
CA GLU A 62 15.03 13.61 -13.66
C GLU A 62 13.74 13.35 -12.85
N HIS A 63 13.05 12.23 -13.10
CA HIS A 63 11.79 11.93 -12.41
C HIS A 63 11.97 12.01 -10.87
N PRO A 64 11.13 12.79 -10.14
CA PRO A 64 11.28 13.03 -8.70
C PRO A 64 11.51 11.80 -7.83
N ILE A 65 10.74 10.75 -8.09
CA ILE A 65 10.83 9.46 -7.40
C ILE A 65 12.22 8.83 -7.43
N LEU A 66 13.07 9.14 -8.42
CA LEU A 66 14.42 8.59 -8.52
C LEU A 66 15.31 9.05 -7.36
N ARG A 67 14.97 10.19 -6.76
CA ARG A 67 15.67 10.74 -5.60
C ARG A 67 15.05 10.31 -4.26
N HIS A 68 13.92 9.60 -4.27
CA HIS A 68 13.26 9.06 -3.08
C HIS A 68 13.83 7.69 -2.72
N VAL A 69 15.07 7.67 -2.22
CA VAL A 69 15.84 6.44 -1.94
C VAL A 69 15.61 5.87 -0.53
N THR A 70 15.19 6.73 0.39
CA THR A 70 14.91 6.45 1.81
C THR A 70 13.61 7.12 2.20
N LEU A 71 12.94 6.59 3.22
CA LEU A 71 11.76 7.21 3.80
C LEU A 71 12.10 8.59 4.37
N CYS A 72 11.12 9.49 4.37
CA CYS A 72 11.26 10.80 5.00
C CYS A 72 11.44 10.69 6.53
N PRO A 73 12.13 11.65 7.16
CA PRO A 73 12.29 11.68 8.62
C PRO A 73 10.93 11.63 9.35
N GLY A 74 10.82 10.83 10.41
CA GLY A 74 9.59 10.70 11.20
C GLY A 74 8.61 9.62 10.71
N VAL A 75 8.78 9.11 9.49
CA VAL A 75 7.86 8.11 8.90
C VAL A 75 7.98 6.76 9.60
N GLU A 76 9.20 6.32 9.92
CA GLU A 76 9.41 5.04 10.60
C GLU A 76 8.89 5.09 12.04
N GLU A 77 9.11 6.20 12.75
CA GLU A 77 8.57 6.43 14.08
C GLU A 77 7.04 6.47 14.08
N ALA A 78 6.43 7.07 13.05
CA ALA A 78 4.98 7.06 12.87
C ALA A 78 4.44 5.64 12.62
N ALA A 79 5.13 4.83 11.82
CA ALA A 79 4.77 3.43 11.59
C ALA A 79 4.88 2.59 12.87
N ASP A 80 5.96 2.77 13.64
CA ASP A 80 6.17 2.09 14.92
C ASP A 80 5.14 2.51 15.97
N LYS A 81 4.79 3.79 16.01
CA LYS A 81 3.70 4.31 16.86
C LYS A 81 2.36 3.68 16.49
N PHE A 82 2.01 3.70 15.21
CA PHE A 82 0.77 3.06 14.74
C PHE A 82 0.70 1.59 15.13
N ARG A 83 1.79 0.83 14.92
CA ARG A 83 1.86 -0.58 15.32
C ARG A 83 1.63 -0.76 16.82
N SER A 84 2.17 0.13 17.65
CA SER A 84 2.07 0.04 19.11
C SER A 84 0.65 0.37 19.59
N ASP A 85 -0.04 1.25 18.88
CA ASP A 85 -1.40 1.69 19.17
C ASP A 85 -2.47 0.77 18.51
N LEU A 86 -2.07 -0.23 17.71
CA LEU A 86 -3.01 -1.08 16.98
C LEU A 86 -3.81 -1.98 17.92
N GLU A 87 -5.11 -1.77 17.93
CA GLU A 87 -6.08 -2.67 18.58
C GLU A 87 -6.66 -3.62 17.54
N MET A 88 -6.48 -4.94 17.73
CA MET A 88 -6.98 -5.95 16.80
C MET A 88 -8.51 -5.93 16.68
N GLU A 89 -9.18 -5.47 17.73
CA GLU A 89 -10.63 -5.37 17.86
C GLU A 89 -11.23 -4.32 16.91
N SER A 90 -10.42 -3.31 16.55
CA SER A 90 -10.81 -2.25 15.61
C SER A 90 -10.94 -2.74 14.16
N LEU A 91 -10.38 -3.90 13.83
CA LEU A 91 -10.41 -4.47 12.50
C LEU A 91 -11.73 -5.22 12.23
N ALA A 92 -12.27 -5.03 11.02
CA ALA A 92 -13.56 -5.59 10.63
C ALA A 92 -13.38 -6.73 9.61
N PHE A 93 -13.82 -7.93 9.98
CA PHE A 93 -13.76 -9.12 9.14
C PHE A 93 -15.15 -9.57 8.73
N LYS A 94 -15.28 -10.24 7.59
CA LYS A 94 -16.54 -10.88 7.20
C LYS A 94 -16.86 -11.97 8.23
N ASN A 95 -18.07 -12.00 8.77
CA ASN A 95 -18.45 -13.02 9.77
C ASN A 95 -18.23 -14.43 9.25
N LYS A 96 -18.60 -14.72 8.00
CA LYS A 96 -18.34 -16.03 7.38
C LYS A 96 -16.87 -16.47 7.43
N LEU A 97 -15.94 -15.53 7.33
CA LEU A 97 -14.51 -15.83 7.40
C LEU A 97 -14.07 -16.11 8.85
N LEU A 98 -14.59 -15.34 9.81
CA LEU A 98 -14.38 -15.61 11.24
C LEU A 98 -14.95 -16.96 11.65
N ASP A 99 -16.19 -17.27 11.25
CA ASP A 99 -16.85 -18.55 11.52
C ASP A 99 -16.03 -19.71 10.92
N SER A 100 -15.61 -19.57 9.65
CA SER A 100 -14.79 -20.60 8.98
C SER A 100 -13.42 -20.80 9.64
N PHE A 101 -12.85 -19.77 10.26
CA PHE A 101 -11.60 -19.87 10.99
C PHE A 101 -11.83 -20.53 12.36
N GLN A 102 -12.87 -20.11 13.07
CA GLN A 102 -13.30 -20.68 14.36
C GLN A 102 -13.62 -22.18 14.27
N ASP A 103 -14.21 -22.62 13.16
CA ASP A 103 -14.56 -24.01 12.90
C ASP A 103 -13.36 -24.87 12.45
N SER A 104 -12.22 -24.26 12.17
CA SER A 104 -11.05 -24.98 11.67
C SER A 104 -10.23 -25.57 12.82
N GLU A 105 -9.81 -26.83 12.67
CA GLU A 105 -9.01 -27.48 13.70
C GLU A 105 -7.62 -26.81 13.81
N PRO A 106 -7.17 -26.42 15.02
CA PRO A 106 -5.84 -25.84 15.21
C PRO A 106 -4.72 -26.68 14.60
N ASN A 107 -3.75 -26.03 13.96
CA ASN A 107 -2.64 -26.66 13.24
C ASN A 107 -3.03 -27.47 11.99
N SER A 108 -4.31 -27.50 11.59
CA SER A 108 -4.71 -28.08 10.32
C SER A 108 -4.35 -27.17 9.14
N ARG A 109 -4.32 -27.74 7.93
CA ARG A 109 -4.16 -26.94 6.70
C ARG A 109 -5.27 -25.90 6.54
N ALA A 110 -6.50 -26.24 6.92
CA ALA A 110 -7.64 -25.32 6.83
C ALA A 110 -7.42 -24.11 7.74
N PHE A 111 -6.96 -24.35 8.98
CA PHE A 111 -6.63 -23.30 9.93
C PHE A 111 -5.58 -22.35 9.41
N TYR A 112 -4.45 -22.86 8.90
CA TYR A 112 -3.39 -21.99 8.35
C TYR A 112 -3.86 -21.17 7.14
N LEU A 113 -4.68 -21.75 6.25
CA LEU A 113 -5.22 -21.02 5.10
C LEU A 113 -6.14 -19.88 5.55
N ARG A 114 -7.02 -20.14 6.51
CA ARG A 114 -7.92 -19.12 7.08
C ARG A 114 -7.15 -18.04 7.84
N LEU A 115 -6.10 -18.42 8.57
CA LEU A 115 -5.20 -17.49 9.26
C LEU A 115 -4.49 -16.54 8.27
N ILE A 116 -3.97 -17.07 7.17
CA ILE A 116 -3.34 -16.27 6.10
C ILE A 116 -4.36 -15.32 5.48
N GLU A 117 -5.58 -15.79 5.21
CA GLU A 117 -6.65 -14.98 4.63
C GLU A 117 -7.03 -13.82 5.55
N LEU A 118 -7.25 -14.08 6.85
CA LEU A 118 -7.51 -13.05 7.86
C LEU A 118 -6.34 -12.07 7.97
N THR A 119 -5.10 -12.57 7.97
CA THR A 119 -3.90 -11.73 8.04
C THR A 119 -3.80 -10.80 6.83
N ALA A 120 -4.07 -11.30 5.61
CA ALA A 120 -4.08 -10.48 4.40
C ALA A 120 -5.17 -9.40 4.45
N VAL A 121 -6.36 -9.74 4.95
CA VAL A 121 -7.46 -8.79 5.16
C VAL A 121 -7.10 -7.72 6.19
N ALA A 122 -6.42 -8.09 7.27
CA ALA A 122 -5.93 -7.15 8.28
C ALA A 122 -4.90 -6.18 7.70
N VAL A 123 -3.88 -6.70 6.98
CA VAL A 123 -2.85 -5.90 6.31
C VAL A 123 -3.47 -4.89 5.34
N HIS A 124 -4.46 -5.33 4.55
CA HIS A 124 -5.16 -4.45 3.63
C HIS A 124 -5.92 -3.33 4.38
N GLN A 125 -6.67 -3.67 5.44
CA GLN A 125 -7.40 -2.67 6.22
C GLN A 125 -6.47 -1.65 6.87
N ILE A 126 -5.34 -2.11 7.43
CA ILE A 126 -4.32 -1.23 8.00
C ILE A 126 -3.77 -0.28 6.93
N ALA A 127 -3.43 -0.79 5.74
CA ALA A 127 -2.95 0.03 4.64
C ALA A 127 -3.97 1.11 4.23
N VAL A 128 -5.26 0.74 4.12
CA VAL A 128 -6.35 1.67 3.79
C VAL A 128 -6.54 2.69 4.91
N PHE A 129 -6.50 2.26 6.17
CA PHE A 129 -6.62 3.15 7.33
C PHE A 129 -5.52 4.22 7.31
N LEU A 130 -4.25 3.80 7.18
CA LEU A 130 -3.10 4.70 7.11
C LEU A 130 -3.19 5.66 5.94
N TYR A 131 -3.59 5.18 4.77
CA TYR A 131 -3.80 6.03 3.60
C TYR A 131 -4.88 7.11 3.83
N ASN A 132 -5.95 6.76 4.55
CA ASN A 132 -7.06 7.66 4.84
C ASN A 132 -6.78 8.64 6.00
N GLN A 133 -5.70 8.47 6.77
CA GLN A 133 -5.35 9.44 7.82
C GLN A 133 -4.86 10.78 7.26
N ASP A 134 -4.55 10.84 5.95
CA ASP A 134 -4.06 12.04 5.25
C ASP A 134 -2.80 12.65 5.90
N THR A 135 -2.01 11.84 6.61
CA THR A 135 -0.75 12.25 7.25
C THR A 135 0.44 12.20 6.30
N ARG A 136 0.19 12.25 4.99
CA ARG A 136 1.21 11.97 3.99
C ARG A 136 2.28 13.04 4.01
N VAL A 137 3.53 12.64 4.25
CA VAL A 137 4.65 13.58 4.32
C VAL A 137 4.82 14.33 3.00
N HIS A 138 4.62 13.66 1.87
CA HIS A 138 4.71 14.25 0.53
C HIS A 138 3.41 14.90 0.00
N ASP A 139 2.44 15.20 0.86
CA ASP A 139 1.19 15.85 0.42
C ASP A 139 1.39 17.28 -0.09
N ARG A 140 0.33 17.86 -0.68
CA ARG A 140 0.25 19.17 -1.36
C ARG A 140 0.73 20.38 -0.55
N HIS A 141 1.03 20.19 0.73
CA HIS A 141 1.53 21.19 1.66
C HIS A 141 3.05 21.16 1.87
N THR A 142 3.77 20.25 1.20
CA THR A 142 5.24 20.28 1.23
C THR A 142 5.81 21.47 0.48
N SER A 143 6.73 22.18 1.12
CA SER A 143 7.39 23.39 0.61
C SER A 143 8.29 23.14 -0.61
N ASN A 144 8.49 21.88 -1.02
CA ASN A 144 9.31 21.50 -2.16
C ASN A 144 8.42 20.96 -3.29
N PRO A 145 8.10 21.77 -4.32
CA PRO A 145 7.21 21.38 -5.41
C PRO A 145 7.72 20.17 -6.21
N HIS A 146 9.03 19.89 -6.17
CA HIS A 146 9.64 18.74 -6.83
C HIS A 146 9.55 17.42 -6.05
N TYR A 147 9.07 17.44 -4.80
CA TYR A 147 8.91 16.25 -3.94
C TYR A 147 7.46 16.12 -3.45
N THR A 148 6.50 16.54 -4.25
CA THR A 148 5.07 16.34 -3.97
C THR A 148 4.58 15.05 -4.62
N ILE A 149 3.50 14.48 -4.10
CA ILE A 149 2.76 13.40 -4.77
C ILE A 149 2.35 13.84 -6.18
N ASP A 150 1.83 15.06 -6.33
CA ASP A 150 1.45 15.65 -7.63
C ASP A 150 2.67 15.71 -8.56
N GLY A 151 3.82 16.19 -8.07
CA GLY A 151 5.06 16.30 -8.84
C GLY A 151 5.62 14.97 -9.30
N ALA A 152 5.41 13.88 -8.56
CA ALA A 152 5.83 12.54 -8.97
C ALA A 152 4.81 11.84 -9.89
N THR A 153 3.51 12.08 -9.71
CA THR A 153 2.44 11.39 -10.46
C THR A 153 2.05 12.09 -11.76
N LEU A 154 2.21 13.41 -11.81
CA LEU A 154 1.99 14.26 -12.98
C LEU A 154 3.32 14.64 -13.66
N TRP A 155 4.42 13.96 -13.33
CA TRP A 155 5.71 14.25 -13.95
C TRP A 155 5.65 13.90 -15.43
N ASP A 156 5.91 14.91 -16.25
CA ASP A 156 6.13 14.75 -17.67
C ASP A 156 7.62 14.86 -17.95
N ASP A 157 8.13 13.89 -18.70
CA ASP A 157 9.46 14.00 -19.29
C ASP A 157 9.38 15.18 -20.24
N GLU A 158 10.12 16.27 -19.97
CA GLU A 158 10.22 17.36 -20.93
C GLU A 158 10.53 16.75 -22.30
N PRO A 159 9.83 17.17 -23.37
CA PRO A 159 9.93 16.52 -24.65
C PRO A 159 11.39 16.48 -25.05
N TYR A 160 11.92 15.27 -25.13
CA TYR A 160 13.23 14.97 -25.72
C TYR A 160 13.33 15.87 -26.95
N GLN A 161 14.23 16.87 -26.94
CA GLN A 161 14.46 17.70 -28.11
C GLN A 161 14.68 16.72 -29.25
N GLN A 162 13.74 16.74 -30.19
CA GLN A 162 13.62 15.75 -31.26
C GLN A 162 14.97 15.73 -31.96
N ARG A 163 15.80 14.70 -31.69
CA ARG A 163 16.98 14.47 -32.51
C ARG A 163 16.43 14.14 -33.89
N ASP A 164 16.64 15.05 -34.83
CA ASP A 164 16.07 15.05 -36.18
C ASP A 164 16.29 13.75 -36.98
N ASP A 165 17.11 12.82 -36.50
CA ASP A 165 17.50 11.61 -37.22
C ASP A 165 16.52 10.43 -37.13
N TYR A 166 15.57 10.39 -36.20
CA TYR A 166 14.59 9.30 -36.13
C TYR A 166 13.20 9.79 -35.66
N PRO A 167 12.19 9.87 -36.54
CA PRO A 167 10.82 10.12 -36.11
C PRO A 167 10.29 8.86 -35.41
N LEU A 168 10.42 8.82 -34.08
CA LEU A 168 9.58 7.95 -33.28
C LEU A 168 8.12 8.38 -33.48
N PRO A 169 7.16 7.45 -33.63
CA PRO A 169 5.75 7.81 -33.66
C PRO A 169 5.44 8.67 -32.43
N ALA A 170 4.76 9.80 -32.65
CA ALA A 170 4.45 10.77 -31.61
C ALA A 170 3.93 10.04 -30.37
N LEU A 171 4.69 10.11 -29.27
CA LEU A 171 4.25 9.57 -28.00
C LEU A 171 2.93 10.30 -27.64
N PRO A 172 1.83 9.58 -27.37
CA PRO A 172 0.58 10.24 -27.02
C PRO A 172 0.79 11.15 -25.80
N PRO A 173 0.07 12.29 -25.73
CA PRO A 173 0.17 13.27 -24.64
C PRO A 173 -0.11 12.61 -23.27
N PRO A 174 0.40 13.21 -22.17
CA PRO A 174 1.14 12.51 -21.14
C PRO A 174 0.32 11.45 -20.41
N TRP A 175 0.81 10.23 -20.45
CA TRP A 175 0.36 9.19 -19.53
C TRP A 175 1.11 9.36 -18.21
N LYS A 176 0.35 9.64 -17.15
CA LYS A 176 0.82 9.68 -15.76
C LYS A 176 1.79 8.52 -15.51
N THR A 177 2.98 8.84 -15.00
CA THR A 177 4.12 7.90 -14.91
C THR A 177 3.95 6.81 -13.87
N LEU A 178 3.06 7.03 -12.89
CA LEU A 178 2.72 6.08 -11.84
C LEU A 178 1.25 5.66 -11.98
N PHE A 179 0.99 4.36 -11.75
CA PHE A 179 -0.34 3.73 -11.88
C PHE A 179 -0.92 3.72 -13.31
N SER A 180 -0.08 3.83 -14.35
CA SER A 180 -0.50 3.59 -15.73
C SER A 180 -0.27 2.13 -16.12
N HIS A 181 -1.34 1.47 -16.57
CA HIS A 181 -1.26 0.18 -17.24
C HIS A 181 -1.36 0.44 -18.75
N PRO A 182 -0.48 -0.12 -19.59
CA PRO A 182 -0.45 0.19 -21.03
C PRO A 182 -1.75 -0.17 -21.78
N TYR A 183 -2.62 -0.97 -21.16
CA TYR A 183 -3.93 -1.35 -21.72
C TYR A 183 -5.12 -0.58 -21.12
N TYR A 184 -4.90 0.32 -20.17
CA TYR A 184 -5.93 1.21 -19.61
C TYR A 184 -5.53 2.65 -19.90
N GLY A 185 -5.78 3.10 -21.13
CA GLY A 185 -5.82 4.52 -21.45
C GLY A 185 -7.16 5.08 -21.00
N ALA A 186 -7.14 6.14 -20.19
CA ALA A 186 -8.35 6.91 -19.93
C ALA A 186 -8.72 7.62 -21.23
N GLU A 187 -9.73 7.10 -21.94
CA GLU A 187 -10.49 7.93 -22.88
C GLU A 187 -11.21 8.98 -22.04
N SER A 188 -10.74 10.23 -22.13
CA SER A 188 -11.37 11.41 -21.54
C SER A 188 -12.29 12.08 -22.53
#